data_AF-F0GDU8-F1
#
_entry.id   AF-F0GDU8-F1
#
_cell.length_a   1.000
_cell.length_b   1.000
_cell.length_c   1.000
_cell.angle_alpha   90.00
_cell.angle_beta   90.00
_cell.angle_gamma   90.00
#
_symmetry.space_group_name_H-M   'P 1'
#
loop_
_entity.id
_entity.type
_entity.pdbx_description
1 polymer ?
#
loop_
_entity_poly.entity_id
_entity_poly.type
_entity_poly.pdbx_seq_one_letter_code
_entity_poly.pdbx_strand_id
1 'polypeptide(L)'
;MVFVGNAGMIQIHTGPVANVREVGAWINVLDPGFNLHVREDMIAAAWVVKKPTSDGIVTSLELFDRQGDHVALLFGERKPGKAERDDWRALVATLSPAARGDAR
;
A
#
# COMPACT_ATOMS: atom_id res chain seq x y z
N MET A 1 6.31 -4.13 -2.28
CA MET A 1 6.99 -3.03 -1.57
C MET A 1 5.97 -2.32 -0.69
N VAL A 2 6.36 -1.96 0.53
CA VAL A 2 5.54 -1.18 1.47
C VAL A 2 6.33 0.03 1.93
N PHE A 3 5.75 1.21 1.76
CA PHE A 3 6.31 2.49 2.16
C PHE A 3 5.51 2.99 3.36
N VAL A 4 6.21 3.30 4.44
CA VAL A 4 5.64 3.95 5.63
C VAL A 4 6.54 5.13 5.96
N GLY A 5 5.95 6.27 6.29
CA GLY A 5 6.72 7.47 6.54
C GLY A 5 6.02 8.45 7.46
N ASN A 6 6.75 9.50 7.76
CA ASN A 6 6.28 10.70 8.46
C ASN A 6 6.91 11.92 7.77
N ALA A 7 6.73 13.12 8.35
CA ALA A 7 7.24 14.36 7.78
C ALA A 7 8.77 14.41 7.54
N GLY A 8 9.56 13.58 8.24
CA GLY A 8 11.02 13.58 8.16
C GLY A 8 11.65 12.33 7.57
N MET A 9 10.90 11.25 7.35
CA MET A 9 11.48 9.96 6.93
C MET A 9 10.47 9.09 6.18
N ILE A 10 10.97 8.34 5.20
CA ILE A 10 10.25 7.22 4.59
C ILE A 10 11.12 5.97 4.75
N GLN A 11 10.53 4.90 5.27
CA GLN A 11 11.12 3.58 5.32
C GLN A 11 10.41 2.66 4.33
N ILE A 12 11.19 1.85 3.63
CA ILE A 12 10.69 1.01 2.53
C ILE A 12 11.08 -0.44 2.80
N HIS A 13 10.07 -1.31 2.83
CA HIS A 13 10.28 -2.74 2.74
C HIS A 13 10.09 -3.21 1.29
N THR A 14 11.04 -4.03 0.80
CA THR A 14 10.94 -4.73 -0.49
C THR A 14 11.15 -6.21 -0.26
N GLY A 15 10.17 -7.01 -0.66
CA GLY A 15 10.18 -8.46 -0.49
C GLY A 15 8.76 -9.01 -0.41
N PRO A 16 8.62 -10.34 -0.36
CA PRO A 16 7.37 -10.99 -0.04
C PRO A 16 7.01 -10.78 1.44
N VAL A 17 5.71 -10.89 1.75
CA VAL A 17 5.20 -11.00 3.12
C VAL A 17 4.48 -12.34 3.27
N ALA A 18 4.61 -12.99 4.42
CA ALA A 18 4.07 -14.35 4.62
C ALA A 18 3.18 -14.46 5.87
N ASN A 19 3.62 -13.96 7.02
CA ASN A 19 2.90 -14.09 8.28
C ASN A 19 1.99 -12.88 8.53
N VAL A 20 0.87 -12.82 7.81
CA VAL A 20 -0.14 -11.76 7.98
C VAL A 20 -1.16 -12.17 9.06
N ARG A 21 -1.40 -11.29 10.04
CA ARG A 21 -2.29 -11.56 11.18
C ARG A 21 -3.16 -10.36 11.53
N GLU A 22 -4.45 -10.62 11.74
CA GLU A 22 -5.38 -9.67 12.34
C GLU A 22 -5.42 -9.87 13.86
N VAL A 23 -5.25 -8.79 14.61
CA VAL A 23 -5.33 -8.79 16.08
C VAL A 23 -6.09 -7.55 16.52
N GLY A 24 -7.37 -7.72 16.86
CA GLY A 24 -8.26 -6.59 17.15
C GLY A 24 -8.38 -5.67 15.94
N ALA A 25 -8.06 -4.38 16.11
CA ALA A 25 -8.10 -3.39 15.04
C ALA A 25 -6.80 -3.29 14.21
N TRP A 26 -5.87 -4.23 14.40
CA TRP A 26 -4.56 -4.22 13.76
C TRP A 26 -4.45 -5.30 12.70
N ILE A 27 -3.99 -4.91 11.51
CA ILE A 27 -3.43 -5.82 10.52
C ILE A 27 -1.90 -5.80 10.64
N ASN A 28 -1.30 -6.99 10.72
CA ASN A 28 0.11 -7.15 11.05
C ASN A 28 0.82 -8.00 10.00
N VAL A 29 2.08 -7.68 9.71
CA VAL A 29 3.05 -8.61 9.12
C VAL A 29 4.07 -8.92 10.21
N LEU A 30 4.29 -10.20 10.51
CA LEU A 30 5.17 -10.68 11.58
C LEU A 30 6.25 -11.62 11.02
N ASP A 31 6.99 -11.12 10.03
CA ASP A 31 8.03 -11.89 9.34
C ASP A 31 9.41 -11.63 9.97
N PRO A 32 10.34 -12.62 9.93
CA PRO A 32 11.72 -12.38 10.27
C PRO A 32 12.32 -11.26 9.40
N GLY A 33 12.80 -10.18 10.03
CA GLY A 33 13.38 -9.04 9.33
C GLY A 33 12.38 -8.00 8.81
N PHE A 34 11.07 -8.22 8.94
CA PHE A 34 10.07 -7.20 8.64
C PHE A 34 8.83 -7.36 9.51
N ASN A 35 8.59 -6.35 10.35
CA ASN A 35 7.35 -6.23 11.11
C ASN A 35 6.60 -4.98 10.65
N LEU A 36 5.31 -5.13 10.42
CA LEU A 36 4.40 -4.04 10.07
C LEU A 36 3.17 -4.14 10.98
N HIS A 37 2.72 -3.01 11.50
CA HIS A 37 1.51 -2.91 12.30
C HIS A 37 0.71 -1.72 11.78
N VAL A 38 -0.46 -1.98 11.20
CA VAL A 38 -1.35 -0.93 10.68
C VAL A 38 -2.65 -0.94 11.47
N ARG A 39 -3.03 0.23 11.96
CA ARG A 39 -4.36 0.48 12.55
C ARG A 39 -5.38 0.57 11.44
N GLU A 40 -6.05 -0.54 11.15
CA GLU A 40 -7.01 -0.62 10.05
C GLU A 40 -8.21 0.32 10.28
N ASP A 41 -8.67 0.43 11.52
CA ASP A 41 -9.77 1.32 11.95
C ASP A 41 -9.46 2.83 11.81
N MET A 42 -8.20 3.17 11.56
CA MET A 42 -7.73 4.54 11.33
C MET A 42 -7.59 4.89 9.84
N ILE A 43 -7.74 3.92 8.95
CA ILE A 43 -7.76 4.17 7.50
C ILE A 43 -9.12 4.79 7.14
N ALA A 44 -9.09 6.04 6.69
CA ALA A 44 -10.28 6.78 6.26
C ALA A 44 -10.55 6.63 4.77
N ALA A 45 -9.51 6.46 3.96
CA ALA A 45 -9.63 6.28 2.51
C ALA A 45 -8.53 5.36 1.96
N ALA A 46 -8.86 4.66 0.89
CA ALA A 46 -7.93 3.85 0.12
C ALA A 46 -8.10 4.16 -1.37
N TRP A 47 -6.99 4.44 -2.06
CA TRP A 47 -7.00 4.80 -3.47
C TRP A 47 -6.07 3.91 -4.27
N VAL A 48 -6.56 3.44 -5.42
CA VAL A 48 -5.71 2.88 -6.47
C VAL A 48 -5.28 4.02 -7.39
N VAL A 49 -3.99 4.34 -7.39
CA VAL A 49 -3.43 5.47 -8.13
C VAL A 49 -2.54 4.93 -9.26
N LYS A 50 -2.82 5.35 -10.49
CA LYS A 50 -2.01 5.01 -11.68
C LYS A 50 -1.18 6.21 -12.10
N LYS A 51 0.14 6.12 -11.93
CA LYS A 51 1.10 7.19 -12.21
C LYS A 51 1.89 6.88 -13.48
N PRO A 52 1.81 7.71 -14.53
CA PRO A 52 2.68 7.59 -15.69
C PRO A 52 4.14 7.83 -15.29
N THR A 53 5.04 6.99 -15.79
CA THR A 53 6.49 7.13 -15.64
C THR A 53 7.18 6.90 -16.98
N SER A 54 8.48 7.17 -17.07
CA SER A 54 9.28 6.82 -18.26
C SER A 54 9.25 5.33 -18.59
N ASP A 55 9.04 4.48 -17.59
CA ASP A 55 9.07 3.02 -17.69
C ASP A 55 7.66 2.43 -17.87
N GLY A 56 6.65 3.28 -18.08
CA GLY A 56 5.23 2.91 -18.18
C GLY A 56 4.41 3.30 -16.96
N ILE A 57 3.21 2.74 -16.85
CA ILE A 57 2.30 3.01 -15.73
C ILE A 57 2.80 2.26 -14.48
N VAL A 58 2.84 2.97 -13.36
CA VAL A 58 3.05 2.39 -12.03
C VAL A 58 1.78 2.56 -11.22
N THR A 59 1.28 1.46 -10.67
CA THR A 59 0.07 1.39 -9.86
C THR A 59 0.43 1.29 -8.39
N SER A 60 -0.09 2.20 -7.55
CA SER A 60 -0.05 2.08 -6.08
C SER A 60 -1.44 1.85 -5.49
N LEU A 61 -1.44 1.16 -4.36
CA LEU A 61 -2.52 1.28 -3.36
C LEU A 61 -2.03 2.24 -2.27
N GLU A 62 -2.78 3.32 -2.04
CA GLU A 62 -2.43 4.37 -1.09
C GLU A 62 -3.51 4.47 -0.01
N LEU A 63 -3.09 4.35 1.25
CA LEU A 63 -3.96 4.39 2.42
C LEU A 63 -3.80 5.72 3.15
N PHE A 64 -4.92 6.37 3.48
CA PHE A 64 -4.94 7.68 4.10
C PHE A 64 -5.71 7.64 5.42
N ASP A 65 -5.25 8.41 6.40
CA ASP A 65 -5.99 8.64 7.63
C ASP A 65 -7.04 9.75 7.47
N ARG A 66 -7.71 10.11 8.57
CA ARG A 66 -8.75 11.15 8.58
C ARG A 66 -8.21 12.57 8.39
N GLN A 67 -6.90 12.78 8.56
CA GLN A 67 -6.21 14.04 8.33
C GLN A 67 -5.76 14.18 6.86
N GLY A 68 -5.82 13.09 6.09
CA GLY A 68 -5.33 13.03 4.72
C GLY A 68 -3.85 12.70 4.64
N ASP A 69 -3.22 12.29 5.74
CA ASP A 69 -1.84 11.84 5.75
C ASP A 69 -1.75 10.36 5.32
N HIS A 70 -0.62 9.98 4.74
CA HIS A 70 -0.39 8.59 4.31
C HIS A 70 -0.16 7.67 5.52
N VAL A 71 -1.00 6.63 5.63
CA VAL A 71 -0.78 5.50 6.54
C VAL A 71 0.26 4.55 5.95
N ALA A 72 0.08 4.16 4.69
CA ALA A 72 1.04 3.34 3.94
C ALA A 72 0.80 3.44 2.43
N LEU A 73 1.85 3.22 1.64
CA LEU A 73 1.74 3.03 0.20
C LEU A 73 2.29 1.65 -0.18
N LEU A 74 1.58 0.95 -1.06
CA LEU A 74 1.95 -0.37 -1.53
C LEU A 74 2.17 -0.37 -3.04
N PHE A 75 3.22 -1.05 -3.47
CA PHE A 75 3.63 -1.20 -4.87
C PHE A 75 4.12 -2.62 -5.15
N GLY A 76 4.02 -3.07 -6.40
CA GLY A 76 4.79 -4.21 -6.89
C GLY A 76 6.29 -3.92 -6.85
N GLU A 77 7.11 -4.91 -6.50
CA GLU A 77 8.57 -4.77 -6.60
C GLU A 77 8.97 -4.46 -8.05
N ARG A 78 9.86 -3.47 -8.22
CA ARG A 78 10.50 -3.19 -9.52
C ARG A 78 11.91 -2.66 -9.33
N LYS A 79 12.73 -2.82 -10.37
CA LYS A 79 14.04 -2.16 -10.51
C LYS A 79 13.91 -0.92 -11.41
N PRO A 80 14.80 0.08 -11.30
CA PRO A 80 14.83 1.21 -12.23
C PRO A 80 14.92 0.75 -13.70
N GLY A 81 14.20 1.42 -14.61
CA GLY A 81 14.18 1.06 -16.03
C GLY A 81 13.34 -0.18 -16.36
N LYS A 82 12.55 -0.68 -15.40
CA LYS A 82 11.63 -1.80 -15.60
C LYS A 82 10.20 -1.37 -15.29
N ALA A 83 9.28 -1.82 -16.14
CA ALA A 83 7.84 -1.71 -15.91
C ALA A 83 7.42 -2.42 -14.62
N GLU A 84 6.26 -2.05 -14.08
CA GLU A 84 5.67 -2.76 -12.95
C GLU A 84 5.38 -4.24 -13.30
N ARG A 85 5.36 -5.10 -12.29
CA ARG A 85 5.03 -6.51 -12.49
C ARG A 85 3.55 -6.67 -12.82
N ASP A 86 3.26 -7.52 -13.80
CA ASP A 86 1.88 -7.79 -14.22
C ASP A 86 1.06 -8.51 -13.14
N ASP A 87 1.70 -9.33 -12.30
CA ASP A 87 1.03 -10.00 -11.18
C ASP A 87 0.54 -9.01 -10.10
N TRP A 88 1.33 -7.98 -9.81
CA TRP A 88 0.90 -6.87 -8.96
C TRP A 88 -0.30 -6.14 -9.56
N ARG A 89 -0.23 -5.79 -10.86
CA ARG A 89 -1.33 -5.13 -11.56
C ARG A 89 -2.61 -5.97 -11.51
N ALA A 90 -2.49 -7.28 -11.76
CA ALA A 90 -3.60 -8.21 -11.70
C ALA A 90 -4.20 -8.30 -10.28
N LEU A 91 -3.36 -8.36 -9.25
CA LEU A 91 -3.80 -8.39 -7.85
C LEU A 91 -4.57 -7.11 -7.47
N VAL A 92 -4.04 -5.93 -7.80
CA VAL A 92 -4.74 -4.66 -7.49
C VAL A 92 -6.07 -4.57 -8.25
N ALA A 93 -6.15 -5.13 -9.46
CA ALA A 93 -7.39 -5.15 -10.24
C ALA A 93 -8.49 -6.06 -9.63
N THR A 94 -8.18 -6.94 -8.68
CA THR A 94 -9.19 -7.72 -7.96
C THR A 94 -9.85 -6.95 -6.83
N LEU A 95 -9.34 -5.76 -6.48
CA LEU A 95 -9.97 -4.92 -5.46
C LEU A 95 -11.32 -4.42 -5.96
N SER A 96 -12.34 -4.61 -5.13
CA SER A 96 -13.66 -4.05 -5.41
C SER A 96 -13.63 -2.54 -5.22
N PRO A 97 -14.29 -1.74 -6.09
CA PRO A 97 -14.49 -0.33 -5.83
C PRO A 97 -15.11 -0.16 -4.44
N ALA A 98 -14.56 0.75 -3.64
CA ALA A 98 -15.21 1.11 -2.39
C ALA A 98 -16.64 1.54 -2.70
N ALA A 99 -17.61 1.07 -1.90
CA ALA A 99 -18.94 1.65 -1.94
C ALA A 99 -18.77 3.16 -1.79
N ARG A 100 -19.36 3.95 -2.70
CA ARG A 100 -19.30 5.42 -2.60
C ARG A 100 -19.95 5.81 -1.27
N GLY A 101 -19.15 6.00 -0.23
CA GLY A 101 -19.55 6.77 0.93
C GLY A 101 -19.68 8.22 0.49
N ASP A 102 -20.74 8.90 0.93
CA ASP A 102 -21.01 10.30 0.61
C ASP A 102 -19.82 11.16 1.05
N ALA A 103 -18.88 11.38 0.12
CA ALA A 103 -17.83 12.35 0.27
C ALA A 103 -18.49 13.73 0.26
N ARG A 104 -18.60 14.34 1.44
CA ARG A 104 -18.92 15.76 1.59
C ARG A 104 -17.68 16.61 1.41
#